data_AF-W1DUH7-F1
#
_entry.id   AF-W1DUH7-F1
#
_cell.length_a   1.000
_cell.length_b   1.000
_cell.length_c   1.000
_cell.angle_alpha   90.00
_cell.angle_beta   90.00
_cell.angle_gamma   90.00
#
_symmetry.space_group_name_H-M   'P 1'
#
loop_
_entity.id
_entity.type
_entity.pdbx_description
1 polymer ?
#
loop_
_entity_poly.entity_id
_entity_poly.type
_entity_poly.pdbx_seq_one_letter_code
_entity_poly.pdbx_strand_id
1 'polypeptide(L)'
;MSSSLTASMQARRHPETTHIDRLATADMLAMLHQDDKQISEAVGACLPDIARLIDIATATISRGGRLVIIGAGASGRTTIEAVSDYSPEGKHALVGLIAGGQTAAMAERETAANNYDLGAFELQSLDFSNRDMLLALTVSGKTPWVWGAMRHAWSLGAPIAVITQQPTSEAAQLADIIMLRRPGRRRWRG
;
A
#
# COMPACT_ATOMS: atom_id res chain seq x y z
N MET A 1 26.10 -15.37 -7.77
CA MET A 1 24.84 -14.96 -7.11
C MET A 1 24.59 -13.45 -7.23
N SER A 2 24.63 -12.88 -8.45
CA SER A 2 24.51 -11.42 -8.67
C SER A 2 23.40 -11.04 -9.67
N SER A 3 22.72 -12.01 -10.29
CA SER A 3 21.75 -11.76 -11.36
C SER A 3 20.36 -11.31 -10.88
N SER A 4 19.98 -11.59 -9.63
CA SER A 4 18.64 -11.28 -9.10
C SER A 4 18.48 -9.82 -8.66
N LEU A 5 19.54 -9.19 -8.13
CA LEU A 5 19.50 -7.78 -7.73
C LEU A 5 19.38 -6.84 -8.95
N THR A 6 20.13 -7.11 -10.01
CA THR A 6 20.14 -6.27 -11.23
C THR A 6 18.81 -6.32 -11.97
N ALA A 7 18.15 -7.49 -12.03
CA ALA A 7 16.82 -7.64 -12.61
C ALA A 7 15.74 -6.86 -11.80
N SER A 8 15.84 -6.86 -10.47
CA SER A 8 14.96 -6.10 -9.58
C SER A 8 15.16 -4.58 -9.70
N MET A 9 16.40 -4.12 -9.92
CA MET A 9 16.70 -2.70 -10.16
C MET A 9 16.26 -2.21 -11.54
N GLN A 10 16.36 -3.05 -12.58
CA GLN A 10 15.86 -2.73 -13.93
C GLN A 10 14.32 -2.68 -13.98
N ALA A 11 13.63 -3.52 -13.20
CA ALA A 11 12.17 -3.53 -13.12
C ALA A 11 11.55 -2.24 -12.52
N ARG A 12 12.36 -1.36 -11.92
CA ARG A 12 11.92 -0.09 -11.31
C ARG A 12 12.12 1.14 -12.20
N ARG A 13 12.75 1.03 -13.37
CA ARG A 13 13.00 2.19 -14.25
C ARG A 13 11.80 2.43 -15.15
N HIS A 14 11.30 3.66 -15.15
CA HIS A 14 10.32 4.07 -16.14
C HIS A 14 11.04 4.16 -17.49
N PRO A 15 10.53 3.53 -18.56
CA PRO A 15 11.24 3.49 -19.84
C PRO A 15 11.49 4.90 -20.41
N GLU A 16 10.59 5.85 -20.13
CA GLU A 16 10.70 7.24 -20.60
C GLU A 16 11.75 8.06 -19.84
N THR A 17 12.17 7.64 -18.63
CA THR A 17 13.18 8.34 -17.83
C THR A 17 14.60 7.76 -17.97
N THR A 18 14.81 6.82 -18.92
CA THR A 18 16.10 6.13 -19.12
C THR A 18 17.26 7.08 -19.44
N HIS A 19 16.96 8.26 -20.00
CA HIS A 19 17.94 9.29 -20.37
C HIS A 19 17.68 10.63 -19.67
N ILE A 20 16.94 10.62 -18.57
CA ILE A 20 16.56 11.86 -17.85
C ILE A 20 17.77 12.68 -17.41
N ASP A 21 18.89 12.02 -17.12
CA ASP A 21 20.18 12.60 -16.75
C ASP A 21 20.87 13.38 -17.89
N ARG A 22 20.41 13.21 -19.13
CA ARG A 22 20.95 13.85 -20.34
C ARG A 22 20.06 14.96 -20.88
N LEU A 23 18.89 15.18 -20.28
CA LEU A 23 17.96 16.21 -20.69
C LEU A 23 18.41 17.58 -20.19
N ALA A 24 18.05 18.64 -20.93
CA ALA A 24 18.09 19.98 -20.37
C ALA A 24 17.13 20.04 -19.16
N THR A 25 17.45 20.85 -18.16
CA THR A 25 16.66 20.93 -16.92
C THR A 25 15.18 21.23 -17.18
N ALA A 26 14.87 22.07 -18.16
CA ALA A 26 13.49 22.37 -18.54
C ALA A 26 12.74 21.12 -19.06
N ASP A 27 13.38 20.30 -19.89
CA ASP A 27 12.80 19.07 -20.43
C ASP A 27 12.66 17.98 -19.36
N MET A 28 13.63 17.89 -18.45
CA MET A 28 13.54 17.04 -17.26
C MET A 28 12.33 17.40 -16.39
N LEU A 29 12.13 18.69 -16.10
CA LEU A 29 10.99 19.16 -15.32
C LEU A 29 9.66 18.93 -16.05
N ALA A 30 9.62 19.14 -17.37
CA ALA A 30 8.43 18.85 -18.18
C ALA A 30 8.07 17.35 -18.16
N MET A 31 9.07 16.47 -18.23
CA MET A 31 8.88 15.02 -18.12
C MET A 31 8.33 14.62 -16.75
N LEU A 32 8.91 15.12 -15.65
CA LEU A 32 8.43 14.85 -14.30
C LEU A 32 6.99 15.35 -14.11
N HIS A 33 6.69 16.56 -14.59
CA HIS A 33 5.34 17.12 -14.51
C HIS A 33 4.32 16.29 -15.31
N GLN A 34 4.73 15.71 -16.44
CA GLN A 34 3.87 14.84 -17.22
C GLN A 34 3.59 13.52 -16.50
N ASP A 35 4.58 12.94 -15.81
CA ASP A 35 4.37 11.77 -14.94
C ASP A 35 3.41 12.09 -13.79
N ASP A 36 3.53 13.27 -13.16
CA ASP A 36 2.61 13.72 -12.09
C ASP A 36 1.16 13.84 -12.56
N LYS A 37 0.92 14.32 -13.80
CA LYS A 37 -0.43 14.35 -14.39
C LYS A 37 -1.05 12.96 -14.48
N GLN A 38 -0.27 11.96 -14.88
CA GLN A 38 -0.76 10.58 -14.96
C GLN A 38 -1.16 10.03 -13.58
N ILE A 39 -0.50 10.48 -12.51
CA ILE A 39 -0.91 10.12 -11.14
C ILE A 39 -2.29 10.69 -10.84
N SER A 40 -2.54 11.96 -11.16
CA SER A 40 -3.83 12.61 -10.94
C SER A 40 -4.96 11.92 -11.72
N GLU A 41 -4.72 11.59 -12.99
CA GLU A 41 -5.67 10.84 -13.82
C GLU A 41 -5.96 9.45 -13.26
N ALA A 42 -4.92 8.73 -12.79
CA ALA A 42 -5.08 7.42 -12.19
C ALA A 42 -5.89 7.47 -10.88
N VAL A 43 -5.68 8.49 -10.04
CA VAL A 43 -6.51 8.72 -8.85
C VAL A 43 -7.96 9.00 -9.25
N GLY A 44 -8.17 9.82 -10.29
CA GLY A 44 -9.48 10.08 -10.88
C GLY A 44 -10.23 8.79 -11.25
N ALA A 45 -9.54 7.83 -11.86
CA ALA A 45 -10.11 6.54 -12.23
C ALA A 45 -10.46 5.66 -11.01
N CYS A 46 -9.80 5.85 -9.86
CA CYS A 46 -10.04 5.10 -8.63
C CYS A 46 -11.11 5.73 -7.72
N LEU A 47 -11.67 6.89 -8.07
CA LEU A 47 -12.64 7.59 -7.22
C LEU A 47 -13.85 6.72 -6.80
N PRO A 48 -14.44 5.86 -7.67
CA PRO A 48 -15.54 4.99 -7.24
C PRO A 48 -15.13 3.98 -6.15
N ASP A 49 -13.91 3.41 -6.25
CA ASP A 49 -13.39 2.48 -5.24
C ASP A 49 -13.00 3.19 -3.94
N ILE A 50 -12.47 4.41 -4.05
CA ILE A 50 -12.18 5.27 -2.89
C ILE A 50 -13.48 5.63 -2.17
N ALA A 51 -14.55 5.99 -2.90
CA ALA A 51 -15.85 6.26 -2.31
C ALA A 51 -16.38 5.02 -1.54
N ARG A 52 -16.34 3.84 -2.17
CA ARG A 52 -16.75 2.59 -1.53
C ARG A 52 -15.92 2.24 -0.30
N LEU A 53 -14.61 2.48 -0.34
CA LEU A 53 -13.73 2.33 0.82
C LEU A 53 -14.20 3.23 1.96
N ILE A 54 -14.44 4.51 1.68
CA ILE A 54 -14.87 5.50 2.68
C ILE A 54 -16.22 5.10 3.27
N ASP A 55 -17.19 4.67 2.45
CA ASP A 55 -18.50 4.26 2.93
C ASP A 55 -18.41 3.05 3.88
N ILE A 56 -17.59 2.05 3.54
CA ILE A 56 -17.39 0.88 4.41
C ILE A 56 -16.64 1.28 5.68
N ALA A 57 -15.57 2.07 5.56
CA ALA A 57 -14.77 2.51 6.71
C ALA A 57 -15.60 3.34 7.70
N THR A 58 -16.40 4.29 7.19
CA THR A 58 -17.29 5.12 8.02
C THR A 58 -18.38 4.29 8.69
N ALA A 59 -18.98 3.33 7.98
CA ALA A 59 -19.95 2.40 8.57
C ALA A 59 -19.32 1.52 9.66
N THR A 60 -18.10 1.02 9.44
CA THR A 60 -17.32 0.23 10.41
C THR A 60 -17.05 1.03 11.67
N ILE A 61 -16.51 2.25 11.54
CA ILE A 61 -16.22 3.13 12.67
C ILE A 61 -17.50 3.50 13.43
N SER A 62 -18.59 3.80 12.72
CA SER A 62 -19.87 4.15 13.33
C SER A 62 -20.49 3.02 14.16
N ARG A 63 -20.12 1.76 13.87
CA ARG A 63 -20.54 0.57 14.63
C ARG A 63 -19.60 0.24 15.80
N GLY A 64 -18.62 1.10 16.06
CA GLY A 64 -17.61 0.91 17.11
C GLY A 64 -16.44 0.01 16.71
N GLY A 65 -16.30 -0.30 15.41
CA GLY A 65 -15.14 -0.97 14.85
C GLY A 65 -13.99 -0.02 14.55
N ARG A 66 -12.87 -0.56 14.05
CA ARG A 66 -11.68 0.21 13.68
C ARG A 66 -11.35 0.07 12.20
N LEU A 67 -10.76 1.11 11.61
CA LEU A 67 -10.04 1.03 10.36
C LEU A 67 -8.56 0.80 10.68
N VAL A 68 -8.05 -0.39 10.36
CA VAL A 68 -6.64 -0.75 10.54
C VAL A 68 -5.93 -0.66 9.20
N ILE A 69 -5.03 0.30 9.09
CA ILE A 69 -4.19 0.53 7.93
C ILE A 69 -2.85 -0.15 8.16
N ILE A 70 -2.39 -0.96 7.20
CA ILE A 70 -1.15 -1.73 7.33
C ILE A 70 -0.22 -1.52 6.15
N GLY A 71 1.09 -1.61 6.37
CA GLY A 71 2.08 -1.56 5.30
C GLY A 71 3.48 -1.99 5.75
N ALA A 72 4.40 -2.10 4.79
CA ALA A 72 5.81 -2.37 5.07
C ALA A 72 6.71 -1.33 4.38
N GLY A 73 7.91 -1.12 4.92
CA GLY A 73 8.90 -0.20 4.33
C GLY A 73 8.34 1.21 4.12
N ALA A 74 8.45 1.74 2.89
CA ALA A 74 7.93 3.06 2.55
C ALA A 74 6.41 3.16 2.72
N SER A 75 5.64 2.17 2.26
CA SER A 75 4.19 2.12 2.43
C SER A 75 3.78 2.15 3.90
N GLY A 76 4.48 1.39 4.74
CA GLY A 76 4.24 1.38 6.18
C GLY A 76 4.57 2.71 6.85
N ARG A 77 5.64 3.41 6.43
CA ARG A 77 5.95 4.75 6.96
C ARG A 77 4.86 5.76 6.64
N THR A 78 4.39 5.78 5.38
CA THR A 78 3.26 6.63 4.97
C THR A 78 2.00 6.32 5.78
N THR A 79 1.74 5.04 6.07
CA THR A 79 0.64 4.64 6.96
C THR A 79 0.77 5.26 8.35
N ILE A 80 1.93 5.13 9.00
CA ILE A 80 2.14 5.67 10.35
C ILE A 80 2.02 7.19 10.37
N GLU A 81 2.60 7.88 9.39
CA GLU A 81 2.52 9.33 9.23
C GLU A 81 1.06 9.79 9.07
N ALA A 82 0.33 9.20 8.13
CA ALA A 82 -1.07 9.55 7.87
C ALA A 82 -1.98 9.32 9.09
N VAL A 83 -1.75 8.24 9.85
CA VAL A 83 -2.52 7.97 11.09
C VAL A 83 -2.13 8.93 12.20
N SER A 84 -0.85 9.25 12.35
CA SER A 84 -0.36 10.19 13.37
C SER A 84 -0.86 11.61 13.13
N ASP A 85 -0.89 12.07 11.88
CA ASP A 85 -1.39 13.41 11.53
C ASP A 85 -2.89 13.57 11.85
N TYR A 86 -3.66 12.50 11.65
CA TYR A 86 -5.09 12.50 11.91
C TYR A 86 -5.42 12.26 13.39
N SER A 87 -4.67 11.39 14.07
CA SER A 87 -4.90 10.99 15.47
C SER A 87 -3.59 11.03 16.28
N PRO A 88 -3.08 12.24 16.60
CA PRO A 88 -1.81 12.39 17.31
C PRO A 88 -1.81 11.79 18.72
N GLU A 89 -2.97 11.71 19.38
CA GLU A 89 -3.10 11.14 20.73
C GLU A 89 -3.28 9.61 20.74
N GLY A 90 -3.36 8.97 19.57
CA GLY A 90 -3.49 7.50 19.44
C GLY A 90 -4.82 6.90 19.92
N LYS A 91 -5.77 7.72 20.38
CA LYS A 91 -7.10 7.29 20.84
C LYS A 91 -8.16 7.50 19.77
N HIS A 92 -7.98 6.84 18.62
CA HIS A 92 -8.94 6.90 17.53
C HIS A 92 -9.24 5.50 16.97
N ALA A 93 -10.39 5.36 16.31
CA ALA A 93 -10.75 4.16 15.56
C ALA A 93 -9.86 3.92 14.32
N LEU A 94 -8.86 4.77 14.09
CA LEU A 94 -7.91 4.68 12.98
C LEU A 94 -6.58 4.20 13.54
N VAL A 95 -6.13 3.03 13.10
CA VAL A 95 -4.92 2.38 13.61
C VAL A 95 -3.95 2.14 12.47
N GLY A 96 -2.68 2.48 12.66
CA GLY A 96 -1.61 2.26 11.68
C GLY A 96 -0.63 1.20 12.16
N LEU A 97 -0.37 0.19 11.33
CA LEU A 97 0.69 -0.79 11.55
C LEU A 97 1.75 -0.72 10.46
N ILE A 98 2.99 -0.93 10.89
CA ILE A 98 4.16 -1.11 10.03
C ILE A 98 4.86 -2.41 10.40
N ALA A 99 5.20 -3.23 9.40
CA ALA A 99 5.94 -4.47 9.62
C ALA A 99 7.22 -4.23 10.46
N GLY A 100 7.33 -4.94 11.59
CA GLY A 100 8.44 -4.83 12.54
C GLY A 100 8.33 -3.66 13.52
N GLY A 101 7.27 -2.85 13.44
CA GLY A 101 7.02 -1.76 14.37
C GLY A 101 7.73 -0.44 14.05
N GLN A 102 7.26 0.62 14.70
CA GLN A 102 7.66 2.00 14.42
C GLN A 102 9.09 2.32 14.86
N THR A 103 9.64 1.62 15.85
CA THR A 103 10.97 1.92 16.42
C THR A 103 12.07 0.96 15.96
N ALA A 104 11.71 -0.12 15.26
CA ALA A 104 12.66 -1.13 14.82
C ALA A 104 13.68 -0.60 13.80
N ALA A 105 14.88 -1.18 13.86
CA ALA A 105 15.94 -0.89 12.90
C ALA A 105 15.54 -1.35 11.48
N MET A 106 16.15 -0.74 10.45
CA MET A 106 15.80 -1.07 9.06
C MET A 106 15.96 -2.56 8.73
N ALA A 107 17.00 -3.21 9.24
CA ALA A 107 17.24 -4.64 9.04
C ALA A 107 16.15 -5.52 9.70
N GLU A 108 15.67 -5.11 10.87
CA GLU A 108 14.60 -5.80 11.60
C GLU A 108 13.27 -5.67 10.87
N ARG A 109 12.97 -4.48 10.32
CA ARG A 109 11.77 -4.25 9.50
C ARG A 109 11.78 -5.06 8.21
N GLU A 110 12.91 -5.21 7.55
CA GLU A 110 13.02 -6.06 6.35
C GLU A 110 12.83 -7.53 6.70
N THR A 111 13.40 -7.98 7.82
CA THR A 111 13.20 -9.34 8.32
C THR A 111 11.72 -9.59 8.66
N ALA A 112 11.08 -8.64 9.36
CA ALA A 112 9.68 -8.68 9.70
C ALA A 112 8.77 -8.70 8.46
N ALA A 113 9.07 -7.86 7.46
CA ALA A 113 8.30 -7.77 6.22
C ALA A 113 8.27 -9.10 5.45
N ASN A 114 9.31 -9.92 5.59
CA ASN A 114 9.44 -11.24 4.98
C ASN A 114 8.82 -12.39 5.81
N ASN A 115 8.13 -12.10 6.91
CA ASN A 115 7.50 -13.09 7.78
C ASN A 115 5.96 -13.03 7.69
N TYR A 116 5.34 -14.10 7.19
CA TYR A 116 3.88 -14.23 7.10
C TYR A 116 3.21 -14.27 8.48
N ASP A 117 3.72 -15.08 9.39
CA ASP A 117 3.07 -15.34 10.68
C ASP A 117 3.07 -14.11 11.56
N LEU A 118 4.09 -13.27 11.45
CA LEU A 118 4.19 -12.01 12.18
C LEU A 118 3.05 -11.04 11.83
N GLY A 119 2.65 -10.96 10.56
CA GLY A 119 1.54 -10.09 10.16
C GLY A 119 0.20 -10.51 10.75
N ALA A 120 -0.06 -11.82 10.81
CA ALA A 120 -1.23 -12.36 11.48
C ALA A 120 -1.17 -12.13 13.00
N PHE A 121 0.00 -12.36 13.60
CA PHE A 121 0.23 -12.16 15.03
C PHE A 121 0.03 -10.71 15.47
N GLU A 122 0.48 -9.73 14.67
CA GLU A 122 0.29 -8.31 14.99
C GLU A 122 -1.19 -7.90 14.94
N LEU A 123 -1.99 -8.46 14.00
CA LEU A 123 -3.44 -8.26 14.02
C LEU A 123 -4.12 -8.92 15.23
N GLN A 124 -3.69 -10.13 15.60
CA GLN A 124 -4.20 -10.81 16.80
C GLN A 124 -3.88 -10.02 18.07
N SER A 125 -2.67 -9.46 18.15
CA SER A 125 -2.23 -8.61 19.28
C SER A 125 -3.04 -7.31 19.38
N LEU A 126 -3.68 -6.87 18.29
CA LEU A 126 -4.63 -5.77 18.29
C LEU A 126 -6.07 -6.21 18.62
N ASP A 127 -6.34 -7.48 18.91
CA ASP A 127 -7.69 -8.05 18.98
C ASP A 127 -8.50 -7.72 17.71
N PHE A 128 -7.86 -7.79 16.54
CA PHE A 128 -8.52 -7.54 15.26
C PHE A 128 -9.67 -8.54 15.06
N SER A 129 -10.83 -8.02 14.63
CA SER A 129 -12.04 -8.83 14.50
C SER A 129 -12.82 -8.50 13.22
N ASN A 130 -13.90 -9.26 12.97
CA ASN A 130 -14.83 -8.99 11.88
C ASN A 130 -15.65 -7.69 12.03
N ARG A 131 -15.51 -7.01 13.17
CA ARG A 131 -16.04 -5.66 13.38
C ARG A 131 -15.12 -4.58 12.83
N ASP A 132 -13.86 -4.92 12.55
CA ASP A 132 -12.86 -4.01 12.02
C ASP A 132 -12.78 -4.13 10.48
N MET A 133 -12.16 -3.14 9.86
CA MET A 133 -11.83 -3.14 8.43
C MET A 133 -10.31 -3.06 8.27
N LEU A 134 -9.77 -3.82 7.31
CA LEU A 134 -8.35 -3.80 6.98
C LEU A 134 -8.10 -3.03 5.67
N LEU A 135 -7.18 -2.07 5.69
CA LEU A 135 -6.65 -1.40 4.50
C LEU A 135 -5.15 -1.71 4.35
N ALA A 136 -4.80 -2.48 3.33
CA ALA A 136 -3.42 -2.89 3.07
C ALA A 136 -2.76 -2.01 2.00
N LEU A 137 -1.59 -1.43 2.32
CA LEU A 137 -0.78 -0.67 1.37
C LEU A 137 0.42 -1.52 0.94
N THR A 138 0.41 -1.96 -0.33
CA THR A 138 1.51 -2.77 -0.88
C THR A 138 1.73 -2.52 -2.37
N VAL A 139 2.91 -2.03 -2.72
CA VAL A 139 3.27 -1.76 -4.12
C VAL A 139 3.37 -3.05 -4.93
N SER A 140 4.06 -4.06 -4.41
CA SER A 140 4.31 -5.34 -5.11
C SER A 140 3.14 -6.31 -4.99
N GLY A 141 2.31 -6.21 -3.94
CA GLY A 141 1.28 -7.20 -3.62
C GLY A 141 1.84 -8.53 -3.12
N LYS A 142 3.14 -8.63 -2.85
CA LYS A 142 3.85 -9.88 -2.52
C LYS A 142 4.57 -9.84 -1.18
N THR A 143 4.38 -8.79 -0.38
CA THR A 143 5.04 -8.66 0.92
C THR A 143 4.47 -9.69 1.91
N PRO A 144 5.26 -10.68 2.38
CA PRO A 144 4.75 -11.76 3.21
C PRO A 144 3.97 -11.31 4.45
N TRP A 145 4.50 -10.33 5.19
CA TRP A 145 3.83 -9.79 6.38
C TRP A 145 2.44 -9.22 6.08
N VAL A 146 2.31 -8.44 5.00
CA VAL A 146 1.01 -7.88 4.59
C VAL A 146 0.04 -9.00 4.23
N TRP A 147 0.53 -10.04 3.54
CA TRP A 147 -0.31 -11.17 3.15
C TRP A 147 -0.78 -12.00 4.34
N GLY A 148 0.09 -12.24 5.32
CA GLY A 148 -0.28 -12.92 6.56
C GLY A 148 -1.38 -12.17 7.32
N ALA A 149 -1.27 -10.85 7.42
CA ALA A 149 -2.29 -9.99 8.00
C ALA A 149 -3.62 -10.06 7.21
N MET A 150 -3.57 -9.90 5.88
CA MET A 150 -4.77 -9.99 5.04
C MET A 150 -5.45 -11.36 5.12
N ARG A 151 -4.69 -12.45 5.13
CA ARG A 151 -5.22 -13.82 5.27
C ARG A 151 -5.91 -14.02 6.61
N HIS A 152 -5.35 -13.47 7.68
CA HIS A 152 -5.98 -13.51 9.00
C HIS A 152 -7.30 -12.72 9.02
N ALA A 153 -7.30 -11.49 8.52
CA ALA A 153 -8.53 -10.68 8.42
C ALA A 153 -9.60 -11.36 7.57
N TRP A 154 -9.20 -12.00 6.46
CA TRP A 154 -10.11 -12.72 5.57
C TRP A 154 -10.74 -13.92 6.26
N SER A 155 -9.95 -14.67 7.04
CA SER A 155 -10.46 -15.81 7.81
C SER A 155 -11.50 -15.42 8.87
N LEU A 156 -11.49 -14.16 9.32
CA LEU A 156 -12.47 -13.62 10.26
C LEU A 156 -13.72 -13.07 9.57
N GLY A 157 -13.69 -12.89 8.24
CA GLY A 157 -14.76 -12.25 7.49
C GLY A 157 -14.81 -10.73 7.64
N ALA A 158 -13.67 -10.10 7.97
CA ALA A 158 -13.54 -8.65 8.00
C ALA A 158 -13.50 -8.08 6.57
N PRO A 159 -14.05 -6.89 6.31
CA PRO A 159 -13.88 -6.20 5.03
C PRO A 159 -12.41 -5.85 4.78
N ILE A 160 -11.92 -6.13 3.57
CA ILE A 160 -10.52 -5.90 3.20
C ILE A 160 -10.43 -5.04 1.94
N ALA A 161 -9.64 -3.98 2.02
CA ALA A 161 -9.23 -3.19 0.88
C ALA A 161 -7.70 -3.24 0.70
N VAL A 162 -7.25 -3.17 -0.55
CA VAL A 162 -5.82 -3.12 -0.89
C VAL A 162 -5.53 -2.01 -1.89
N ILE A 163 -4.46 -1.25 -1.63
CA ILE A 163 -3.88 -0.30 -2.57
C ILE A 163 -2.62 -0.95 -3.14
N THR A 164 -2.64 -1.28 -4.44
CA THR A 164 -1.52 -1.98 -5.09
C THR A 164 -1.32 -1.61 -6.55
N GLN A 165 -0.11 -1.84 -7.06
CA GLN A 165 0.20 -1.77 -8.49
C GLN A 165 0.03 -3.11 -9.22
N GLN A 166 -0.14 -4.21 -8.48
CA GLN A 166 -0.25 -5.56 -9.04
C GLN A 166 -1.63 -6.15 -8.74
N PRO A 167 -2.63 -5.94 -9.63
CA PRO A 167 -4.02 -6.37 -9.38
C PRO A 167 -4.21 -7.89 -9.47
N THR A 168 -3.26 -8.62 -10.04
CA THR A 168 -3.26 -10.09 -10.09
C THR A 168 -2.42 -10.70 -8.97
N SER A 169 -2.01 -9.91 -7.99
CA SER A 169 -1.27 -10.41 -6.84
C SER A 169 -2.15 -11.25 -5.93
N GLU A 170 -1.53 -12.12 -5.13
CA GLU A 170 -2.24 -12.94 -4.14
C GLU A 170 -2.96 -12.08 -3.09
N ALA A 171 -2.41 -10.91 -2.76
CA ALA A 171 -3.08 -9.94 -1.90
C ALA A 171 -4.40 -9.43 -2.50
N ALA A 172 -4.42 -9.15 -3.80
CA ALA A 172 -5.62 -8.68 -4.49
C ALA A 172 -6.75 -9.72 -4.52
N GLN A 173 -6.42 -11.01 -4.50
CA GLN A 173 -7.44 -12.08 -4.47
C GLN A 173 -8.19 -12.17 -3.14
N LEU A 174 -7.61 -11.64 -2.06
CA LEU A 174 -8.22 -11.64 -0.72
C LEU A 174 -9.03 -10.38 -0.42
N ALA A 175 -8.94 -9.35 -1.27
CA ALA A 175 -9.53 -8.04 -1.01
C ALA A 175 -10.89 -7.87 -1.69
N ASP A 176 -11.84 -7.28 -0.96
CA ASP A 176 -13.14 -6.85 -1.48
C ASP A 176 -13.02 -5.58 -2.34
N ILE A 177 -11.99 -4.76 -2.07
CA ILE A 177 -11.67 -3.52 -2.79
C ILE A 177 -10.23 -3.54 -3.25
N ILE A 178 -10.02 -3.36 -4.55
CA ILE A 178 -8.68 -3.28 -5.14
C ILE A 178 -8.53 -1.89 -5.76
N MET A 179 -7.81 -1.01 -5.07
CA MET A 179 -7.45 0.30 -5.60
C MET A 179 -6.14 0.19 -6.38
N LEU A 180 -6.25 0.44 -7.68
CA LEU A 180 -5.26 0.07 -8.68
C LEU A 180 -4.40 1.28 -9.03
N ARG A 181 -3.12 1.30 -8.62
CA ARG A 181 -2.16 2.28 -9.15
C ARG A 181 -1.54 1.74 -10.43
N ARG A 182 -2.19 2.00 -11.56
CA ARG A 182 -1.59 1.83 -12.89
C ARG A 182 -1.23 3.22 -13.45
N PRO A 183 0.04 3.68 -13.38
CA PRO A 183 0.48 4.71 -14.31
C PRO A 183 0.27 4.14 -15.72
N GLY A 184 -0.46 4.88 -16.55
CA GLY A 184 -0.99 4.38 -17.80
C GLY A 184 0.10 3.79 -18.69
N ARG A 185 -0.11 2.57 -19.20
CA ARG A 185 0.49 2.23 -20.49
C ARG A 185 -0.36 2.92 -21.55
N ARG A 186 0.21 3.84 -22.35
CA ARG A 186 0.17 3.77 -23.85
C ARG A 186 0.70 5.00 -24.59
N ARG A 187 1.44 4.66 -25.66
CA ARG A 187 1.48 5.27 -27.01
C ARG A 187 1.75 6.78 -27.10
N TRP A 188 3.02 7.10 -27.35
CA TRP A 188 3.33 8.11 -28.35
C TRP A 188 3.20 7.46 -29.74
N ARG A 189 2.10 7.78 -30.44
CA ARG A 189 2.10 7.83 -31.92
C ARG A 189 2.27 9.31 -32.27
N GLY A 190 3.46 9.65 -32.72
CA GLY A 190 3.81 10.87 -33.44
C GLY A 190 4.79 10.46 -34.52
#